data_AF-A0ABF7QKB9-F1
#
_entry.id   AF-A0ABF7QKB9-F1
#
_cell.length_a   1.000
_cell.length_b   1.000
_cell.length_c   1.000
_cell.angle_alpha   90.00
_cell.angle_beta   90.00
_cell.angle_gamma   90.00
#
_symmetry.space_group_name_H-M   'P 1'
#
loop_
_entity.id
_entity.type
_entity.pdbx_description
1 polymer ?
#
loop_
_entity_poly.entity_id
_entity_poly.type
_entity_poly.pdbx_seq_one_letter_code
_entity_poly.pdbx_strand_id
1 'polypeptide(L)'
;MAKLDAQSEFEKCKSVFEASVQSETYRDWYDEASRDFDYYEGRALSTDDLEKMREAKIRPFQHNLIAPRINSAAAKAIQARTTITYKSRTGADEEAATAEGLTALAMFVQDKNHSMRILGEAGVDAMKGGLGWHTFEVDDGVLGERRPSPFDKVWDVRDRTPYLTNQGFSAEMIWKSREEWKLIFEDKAEEIDSLINAGAPLVGGSGYSLLGERLRLVNGGSYYDKQFDELCVIKFDYRVAAKFYVYTSKDGKVFQTFDRKEAEKNSQRGEEISEEKGYKVYTCYFSGDVMLDWFESPYQLNPARGDFVDTPIVAFREELTGKPYGIIRAARDPQNLYNRTLSLIYWHSTSNRVVMDKGAVDKISKVATEIARADGIIEVNPGKKFDFENNTQRIQHLREILQVADMDVQKALGIYDEMMGVETNAKSGIAIQRRQAASQTTIALMFDRFLDAKYRWADKLLWLVRATFTDKNVFNVTDDDGVVKSVSLNEAVKGADGKDVTRQDVRVGTYDVSIEETMDVSSQNEESRIKMFELFTAGITPEQFTPGLLDIAGVPKNAKLRKEVEASVQQRLANEAQMREQMQKLGGGPQGITQGPAGAQPAAITNVMGRA
;
A
#
# COMPACT_ATOMS: atom_id res chain seq x y z
N MET A 1 -29.16 14.81 21.09
CA MET A 1 -27.78 14.46 21.47
C MET A 1 -27.29 15.55 22.41
N ALA A 2 -26.59 15.22 23.50
CA ALA A 2 -25.92 16.24 24.31
C ALA A 2 -24.98 17.03 23.38
N LYS A 3 -25.01 18.37 23.43
CA LYS A 3 -24.01 19.16 22.71
C LYS A 3 -22.65 18.76 23.26
N LEU A 4 -21.78 18.22 22.40
CA LEU A 4 -20.41 17.93 22.76
C LEU A 4 -19.75 19.26 23.17
N ASP A 5 -19.10 19.26 24.32
CA ASP A 5 -18.34 20.40 24.81
C ASP A 5 -16.91 20.28 24.30
N ALA A 6 -16.47 21.28 23.53
CA ALA A 6 -15.17 21.24 22.84
C ALA A 6 -14.01 21.03 23.81
N GLN A 7 -14.05 21.68 24.98
CA GLN A 7 -12.99 21.52 25.99
C GLN A 7 -12.97 20.11 26.58
N SER A 8 -14.13 19.55 26.92
CA SER A 8 -14.19 18.17 27.41
C SER A 8 -13.73 17.15 26.36
N GLU A 9 -13.98 17.38 25.07
CA GLU A 9 -13.53 16.51 23.99
C GLU A 9 -12.02 16.63 23.77
N PHE A 10 -11.47 17.84 23.83
CA PHE A 10 -10.02 18.07 23.78
C PHE A 10 -9.26 17.28 24.86
N GLU A 11 -9.69 17.33 26.12
CA GLU A 11 -9.06 16.57 27.21
C GLU A 11 -9.09 15.05 26.96
N LYS A 12 -10.14 14.54 26.31
CA LYS A 12 -10.23 13.12 25.91
C LYS A 12 -9.26 12.81 24.78
N CYS A 13 -9.22 13.62 23.72
CA CYS A 13 -8.30 13.44 22.61
C CYS A 13 -6.84 13.43 23.09
N LYS A 14 -6.48 14.41 23.91
CA LYS A 14 -5.15 14.53 24.49
C LYS A 14 -4.79 13.33 25.36
N SER A 15 -5.65 12.96 26.31
CA SER A 15 -5.37 11.84 27.21
C SER A 15 -5.25 10.49 26.47
N VAL A 16 -6.06 10.25 25.44
CA VAL A 16 -5.96 9.04 24.62
C VAL A 16 -4.68 9.04 23.78
N PHE A 17 -4.31 10.18 23.20
CA PHE A 17 -3.05 10.32 22.46
C PHE A 17 -1.84 10.03 23.36
N GLU A 18 -1.74 10.72 24.51
CA GLU A 18 -0.62 10.56 25.45
C GLU A 18 -0.54 9.12 25.98
N ALA A 19 -1.67 8.52 26.36
CA ALA A 19 -1.70 7.13 26.81
C ALA A 19 -1.24 6.15 25.71
N SER A 20 -1.55 6.44 24.45
CA SER A 20 -1.15 5.58 23.32
C SER A 20 0.34 5.68 23.04
N VAL A 21 0.91 6.89 23.02
CA VAL A 21 2.35 7.12 22.84
C VAL A 21 3.17 6.54 24.01
N GLN A 22 2.65 6.62 25.23
CA GLN A 22 3.31 6.09 26.43
C GLN A 22 3.15 4.58 26.59
N SER A 23 2.26 3.94 25.84
CA SER A 23 2.02 2.50 25.94
C SER A 23 3.28 1.69 25.58
N GLU A 24 3.52 0.62 26.31
CA GLU A 24 4.64 -0.30 26.06
C GLU A 24 4.59 -0.85 24.63
N THR A 25 3.41 -1.22 24.15
CA THR A 25 3.23 -1.75 22.79
C THR A 25 3.65 -0.75 21.69
N TYR A 26 3.23 0.52 21.81
CA TYR A 26 3.62 1.52 20.81
C TYR A 26 5.13 1.79 20.85
N ARG A 27 5.71 1.89 22.05
CA ARG A 27 7.13 2.15 22.24
C ARG A 27 8.01 1.01 21.72
N ASP A 28 7.67 -0.23 22.06
CA ASP A 28 8.36 -1.41 21.57
C ASP A 28 8.25 -1.55 20.04
N TRP A 29 7.09 -1.19 19.48
CA TRP A 29 6.92 -1.12 18.04
C TRP A 29 7.84 -0.07 17.42
N TYR A 30 7.85 1.13 17.99
CA TYR A 30 8.65 2.24 17.50
C TYR A 30 10.14 1.89 17.44
N ASP A 31 10.69 1.33 18.53
CA ASP A 31 12.10 0.97 18.62
C ASP A 31 12.48 -0.19 17.70
N GLU A 32 11.59 -1.16 17.54
CA GLU A 32 11.81 -2.23 16.57
C GLU A 32 11.72 -1.73 15.13
N ALA A 33 10.70 -0.95 14.79
CA ALA A 33 10.52 -0.42 13.45
C ALA A 33 11.67 0.53 13.09
N SER A 34 12.12 1.39 14.00
CA SER A 34 13.28 2.25 13.80
C SER A 34 14.52 1.42 13.46
N ARG A 35 14.78 0.35 14.21
CA ARG A 35 15.88 -0.58 13.91
C ARG A 35 15.71 -1.21 12.53
N ASP A 36 14.52 -1.69 12.15
CA ASP A 36 14.29 -2.25 10.81
C ASP A 36 14.63 -1.27 9.68
N PHE A 37 14.24 0.00 9.84
CA PHE A 37 14.61 1.06 8.90
C PHE A 37 16.13 1.27 8.87
N ASP A 38 16.81 1.22 10.00
CA ASP A 38 18.28 1.31 10.06
C ASP A 38 18.96 0.11 9.36
N TYR A 39 18.47 -1.11 9.53
CA TYR A 39 18.95 -2.29 8.78
C TYR A 39 18.80 -2.09 7.26
N TYR A 40 17.66 -1.58 6.81
CA TYR A 40 17.44 -1.23 5.41
C TYR A 40 18.42 -0.15 4.93
N GLU A 41 18.65 0.89 5.71
CA GLU A 41 19.56 2.00 5.36
C GLU A 41 21.05 1.64 5.47
N GLY A 42 21.38 0.41 5.88
CA GLY A 42 22.76 0.00 6.06
C GLY A 42 23.37 0.59 7.33
N ARG A 43 22.60 0.67 8.43
CA ARG A 43 23.02 0.94 9.82
C ARG A 43 22.63 -0.22 10.76
N ALA A 44 23.03 -1.43 10.41
CA ALA A 44 22.78 -2.68 11.13
C ALA A 44 23.60 -2.83 12.42
N LEU A 45 24.81 -2.24 12.49
CA LEU A 45 25.64 -2.30 13.69
C LEU A 45 25.26 -1.16 14.64
N SER A 46 24.89 -1.49 15.87
CA SER A 46 24.61 -0.50 16.90
C SER A 46 25.87 0.29 17.27
N THR A 47 25.71 1.46 17.87
CA THR A 47 26.81 2.27 18.41
C THR A 47 27.63 1.48 19.44
N ASP A 48 26.97 0.74 20.33
CA ASP A 48 27.58 -0.16 21.31
C ASP A 48 28.37 -1.31 20.64
N ASP A 49 27.83 -1.93 19.58
CA ASP A 49 28.58 -2.94 18.81
C ASP A 49 29.84 -2.34 18.18
N LEU A 50 29.75 -1.14 17.61
CA LEU A 50 30.89 -0.45 17.01
C LEU A 50 31.94 -0.10 18.06
N GLU A 51 31.54 0.32 19.25
CA GLU A 51 32.44 0.58 20.38
C GLU A 51 33.15 -0.69 20.85
N LYS A 52 32.42 -1.77 21.10
CA LYS A 52 32.99 -3.07 21.47
C LYS A 52 33.98 -3.59 20.42
N MET A 53 33.68 -3.40 19.14
CA MET A 53 34.60 -3.75 18.05
C MET A 53 35.86 -2.88 18.07
N ARG A 54 35.73 -1.57 18.32
CA ARG A 54 36.89 -0.66 18.48
C ARG A 54 37.75 -1.04 19.68
N GLU A 55 37.16 -1.36 20.83
CA GLU A 55 37.86 -1.83 22.02
C GLU A 55 38.63 -3.13 21.74
N ALA A 56 38.00 -4.06 21.02
CA ALA A 56 38.61 -5.30 20.58
C ALA A 56 39.64 -5.13 19.44
N LYS A 57 39.86 -3.90 18.95
CA LYS A 57 40.70 -3.58 17.78
C LYS A 57 40.31 -4.36 16.52
N ILE A 58 39.02 -4.67 16.39
CA ILE A 58 38.43 -5.28 15.20
C ILE A 58 37.85 -4.16 14.34
N ARG A 59 38.25 -4.11 13.06
CA ARG A 59 37.64 -3.17 12.11
C ARG A 59 36.20 -3.65 11.81
N PRO A 60 35.18 -2.81 12.03
CA PRO A 60 33.81 -3.17 11.69
C PRO A 60 33.65 -3.18 10.16
N PHE A 61 33.13 -4.27 9.63
CA PHE A 61 32.63 -4.37 8.27
C PHE A 61 31.13 -4.53 8.28
N GLN A 62 30.49 -3.81 7.38
CA GLN A 62 29.05 -3.86 7.23
C GLN A 62 28.70 -4.01 5.75
N HIS A 63 27.93 -5.05 5.44
CA HIS A 63 27.47 -5.33 4.09
C HIS A 63 25.96 -5.52 4.12
N ASN A 64 25.23 -4.72 3.36
CA ASN A 64 23.78 -4.70 3.40
C ASN A 64 23.18 -5.74 2.44
N LEU A 65 22.74 -6.86 3.00
CA LEU A 65 22.06 -7.93 2.27
C LEU A 65 20.54 -7.73 2.22
N ILE A 66 20.00 -6.84 3.06
CA ILE A 66 18.55 -6.65 3.25
C ILE A 66 17.99 -5.71 2.17
N ALA A 67 18.58 -4.52 1.99
CA ALA A 67 18.00 -3.49 1.11
C ALA A 67 17.80 -3.93 -0.35
N PRO A 68 18.77 -4.60 -1.02
CA PRO A 68 18.57 -5.06 -2.40
C PRO A 68 17.39 -6.02 -2.52
N ARG A 69 17.17 -6.87 -1.51
CA ARG A 69 16.08 -7.84 -1.47
C ARG A 69 14.74 -7.15 -1.26
N ILE A 70 14.63 -6.24 -0.29
CA ILE A 70 13.43 -5.42 -0.10
C ILE A 70 13.07 -4.66 -1.38
N ASN A 71 14.05 -4.05 -2.05
CA ASN A 71 13.84 -3.35 -3.31
C ASN A 71 13.35 -4.28 -4.43
N SER A 72 13.83 -5.52 -4.47
CA SER A 72 13.34 -6.53 -5.42
C SER A 72 11.89 -6.93 -5.16
N ALA A 73 11.49 -7.14 -3.90
CA ALA A 73 10.09 -7.39 -3.55
C ALA A 73 9.19 -6.21 -3.89
N ALA A 74 9.62 -4.99 -3.58
CA ALA A 74 8.91 -3.77 -3.93
C ALA A 74 8.76 -3.62 -5.46
N ALA A 75 9.81 -3.88 -6.22
CA ALA A 75 9.77 -3.83 -7.68
C ALA A 75 8.73 -4.81 -8.25
N LYS A 76 8.59 -6.01 -7.67
CA LYS A 76 7.53 -6.94 -8.08
C LYS A 76 6.13 -6.43 -7.77
N ALA A 77 5.91 -5.83 -6.59
CA ALA A 77 4.63 -5.20 -6.27
C ALA A 77 4.31 -4.04 -7.25
N ILE A 78 5.34 -3.30 -7.67
CA ILE A 78 5.23 -2.21 -8.64
C ILE A 78 5.00 -2.76 -10.06
N GLN A 79 5.46 -3.95 -10.40
CA GLN A 79 5.18 -4.58 -11.70
C GLN A 79 3.76 -5.17 -11.75
N ALA A 80 3.30 -5.74 -10.65
CA ALA A 80 1.93 -6.22 -10.46
C ALA A 80 0.97 -5.07 -10.11
N ARG A 81 1.04 -3.95 -10.85
CA ARG A 81 0.05 -2.88 -10.67
C ARG A 81 -1.34 -3.41 -11.03
N THR A 82 -2.33 -2.76 -10.45
CA THR A 82 -3.72 -3.17 -10.53
C THR A 82 -4.55 -1.94 -10.79
N THR A 83 -5.46 -2.02 -11.76
CA THR A 83 -6.38 -0.93 -12.06
C THR A 83 -7.60 -1.01 -11.16
N ILE A 84 -8.05 0.14 -10.64
CA ILE A 84 -9.29 0.23 -9.88
C ILE A 84 -10.43 0.53 -10.83
N THR A 85 -11.47 -0.29 -10.74
CA THR A 85 -12.71 -0.10 -11.48
C THR A 85 -13.87 -0.07 -10.49
N TYR A 86 -14.83 0.82 -10.71
CA TYR A 86 -16.08 0.79 -9.96
C TYR A 86 -17.15 0.09 -10.81
N LYS A 87 -17.92 -0.78 -10.16
CA LYS A 87 -19.02 -1.52 -10.79
C LYS A 87 -20.34 -1.20 -10.09
N SER A 88 -21.41 -1.06 -10.85
CA SER A 88 -22.77 -0.95 -10.29
C SER A 88 -23.24 -2.31 -9.78
N ARG A 89 -23.87 -2.34 -8.60
CA ARG A 89 -24.50 -3.55 -8.05
C ARG A 89 -25.81 -3.95 -8.73
N THR A 90 -26.57 -2.97 -9.23
CA THR A 90 -27.91 -3.22 -9.77
C THR A 90 -27.91 -3.63 -11.24
N GLY A 91 -26.82 -3.32 -11.95
CA GLY A 91 -26.68 -3.58 -13.38
C GLY A 91 -27.54 -2.67 -14.27
N ALA A 92 -28.19 -1.65 -13.70
CA ALA A 92 -28.94 -0.65 -14.46
C ALA A 92 -28.00 0.17 -15.36
N ASP A 93 -28.40 0.43 -16.62
CA ASP A 93 -27.52 1.10 -17.60
C ASP A 93 -27.09 2.52 -17.17
N GLU A 94 -27.95 3.25 -16.46
CA GLU A 94 -27.60 4.58 -15.91
C GLU A 94 -26.57 4.50 -14.78
N GLU A 95 -26.70 3.52 -13.88
CA GLU A 95 -25.72 3.30 -12.82
C GLU A 95 -24.40 2.78 -13.36
N ALA A 96 -24.43 1.91 -14.37
CA ALA A 96 -23.24 1.44 -15.08
C ALA A 96 -22.48 2.61 -15.73
N ALA A 97 -23.20 3.51 -16.41
CA ALA A 97 -22.59 4.71 -16.97
C ALA A 97 -22.00 5.65 -15.91
N THR A 98 -22.59 5.70 -14.71
CA THR A 98 -22.06 6.49 -13.58
C THR A 98 -20.82 5.81 -12.98
N ALA A 99 -20.81 4.49 -12.86
CA ALA A 99 -19.66 3.72 -12.39
C ALA A 99 -18.45 3.84 -13.34
N GLU A 100 -18.69 3.86 -14.66
CA GLU A 100 -17.66 4.15 -15.67
C GLU A 100 -17.11 5.58 -15.53
N GLY A 101 -17.98 6.56 -15.26
CA GLY A 101 -17.56 7.95 -15.02
C GLY A 101 -16.76 8.11 -13.73
N LEU A 102 -17.15 7.43 -12.65
CA LEU A 102 -16.40 7.36 -11.40
C LEU A 102 -15.03 6.71 -11.59
N THR A 103 -14.95 5.67 -12.43
CA THR A 103 -13.69 5.02 -12.77
C THR A 103 -12.76 5.99 -13.49
N ALA A 104 -13.27 6.72 -14.49
CA ALA A 104 -12.49 7.74 -15.20
C ALA A 104 -12.01 8.87 -14.27
N LEU A 105 -12.86 9.31 -13.33
CA LEU A 105 -12.49 10.33 -12.35
C LEU A 105 -11.43 9.81 -11.37
N ALA A 106 -11.55 8.58 -10.89
CA ALA A 106 -10.52 8.00 -10.04
C ALA A 106 -9.19 7.87 -10.78
N MET A 107 -9.17 7.44 -12.04
CA MET A 107 -7.94 7.42 -12.86
C MET A 107 -7.33 8.83 -12.98
N PHE A 108 -8.16 9.85 -13.23
CA PHE A 108 -7.69 11.24 -13.28
C PHE A 108 -7.05 11.71 -11.95
N VAL A 109 -7.69 11.41 -10.82
CA VAL A 109 -7.13 11.72 -9.49
C VAL A 109 -5.83 10.96 -9.27
N GLN A 110 -5.78 9.69 -9.66
CA GLN A 110 -4.62 8.83 -9.53
C GLN A 110 -3.40 9.37 -10.27
N ASP A 111 -3.60 9.80 -11.52
CA ASP A 111 -2.56 10.38 -12.34
C ASP A 111 -2.08 11.72 -11.78
N LYS A 112 -3.02 12.59 -11.38
CA LYS A 112 -2.69 13.91 -10.83
C LYS A 112 -1.89 13.83 -9.53
N ASN A 113 -2.20 12.86 -8.67
CA ASN A 113 -1.55 12.70 -7.37
C ASN A 113 -0.36 11.72 -7.40
N HIS A 114 -0.13 11.03 -8.52
CA HIS A 114 0.79 9.90 -8.60
C HIS A 114 0.49 8.84 -7.52
N SER A 115 -0.78 8.53 -7.29
CA SER A 115 -1.24 7.71 -6.15
C SER A 115 -0.58 6.34 -6.08
N MET A 116 -0.30 5.72 -7.23
CA MET A 116 0.39 4.42 -7.28
C MET A 116 1.82 4.48 -6.73
N ARG A 117 2.52 5.61 -6.93
CA ARG A 117 3.85 5.83 -6.34
C ARG A 117 3.74 5.97 -4.83
N ILE A 118 2.80 6.79 -4.36
CA ILE A 118 2.56 7.05 -2.93
C ILE A 118 2.21 5.75 -2.19
N LEU A 119 1.27 4.96 -2.74
CA LEU A 119 0.90 3.65 -2.20
C LEU A 119 2.07 2.68 -2.24
N GLY A 120 2.86 2.66 -3.32
CA GLY A 120 4.06 1.83 -3.42
C GLY A 120 5.09 2.16 -2.34
N GLU A 121 5.36 3.44 -2.10
CA GLU A 121 6.25 3.91 -1.03
C GLU A 121 5.73 3.54 0.37
N ALA A 122 4.42 3.70 0.61
CA ALA A 122 3.79 3.25 1.85
C ALA A 122 3.87 1.71 2.01
N GLY A 123 3.72 0.96 0.92
CA GLY A 123 3.90 -0.49 0.92
C GLY A 123 5.32 -0.90 1.29
N VAL A 124 6.33 -0.18 0.80
CA VAL A 124 7.74 -0.38 1.17
C VAL A 124 7.98 -0.12 2.66
N ASP A 125 7.34 0.89 3.25
CA ASP A 125 7.44 1.13 4.69
C ASP A 125 6.83 -0.01 5.51
N ALA A 126 5.68 -0.52 5.08
CA ALA A 126 5.06 -1.67 5.71
C ALA A 126 5.98 -2.90 5.64
N MET A 127 6.64 -3.14 4.50
CA MET A 127 7.64 -4.22 4.38
C MET A 127 8.82 -4.04 5.35
N LYS A 128 9.24 -2.80 5.62
CA LYS A 128 10.34 -2.50 6.56
C LYS A 128 9.92 -2.70 8.01
N GLY A 129 9.05 -1.82 8.53
CA GLY A 129 8.73 -1.69 9.95
C GLY A 129 7.32 -2.15 10.33
N GLY A 130 6.56 -2.72 9.39
CA GLY A 130 5.24 -3.31 9.62
C GLY A 130 4.05 -2.40 9.37
N LEU A 131 4.26 -1.09 9.37
CA LEU A 131 3.25 -0.09 9.03
C LEU A 131 3.75 0.84 7.95
N GLY A 132 2.87 1.10 6.99
CA GLY A 132 2.93 2.21 6.07
C GLY A 132 1.61 2.95 6.08
N TRP A 133 1.63 4.22 5.68
CA TRP A 133 0.44 5.05 5.68
C TRP A 133 0.24 5.75 4.36
N HIS A 134 -1.01 5.80 3.96
CA HIS A 134 -1.51 6.68 2.91
C HIS A 134 -2.56 7.60 3.54
N THR A 135 -2.58 8.87 3.15
CA THR A 135 -3.54 9.85 3.64
C THR A 135 -4.07 10.67 2.48
N PHE A 136 -5.39 10.87 2.45
CA PHE A 136 -6.02 11.88 1.61
C PHE A 136 -6.01 13.24 2.32
N GLU A 137 -5.65 14.27 1.57
CA GLU A 137 -5.71 15.67 1.98
C GLU A 137 -6.68 16.36 1.03
N VAL A 138 -7.68 17.05 1.55
CA VAL A 138 -8.63 17.80 0.73
C VAL A 138 -8.51 19.25 1.10
N ASP A 139 -8.11 20.07 0.13
CA ASP A 139 -7.94 21.51 0.28
C ASP A 139 -8.68 22.23 -0.85
N ASP A 140 -9.63 23.08 -0.49
CA ASP A 140 -10.49 23.85 -1.41
C ASP A 140 -11.06 23.05 -2.61
N GLY A 141 -11.55 21.84 -2.35
CA GLY A 141 -12.12 20.96 -3.38
C GLY A 141 -11.09 20.20 -4.23
N VAL A 142 -9.79 20.38 -3.98
CA VAL A 142 -8.72 19.60 -4.60
C VAL A 142 -8.38 18.43 -3.70
N LEU A 143 -8.57 17.22 -4.24
CA LEU A 143 -8.18 15.97 -3.58
C LEU A 143 -6.70 15.68 -3.83
N GLY A 144 -5.88 15.86 -2.81
CA GLY A 144 -4.47 15.48 -2.75
C GLY A 144 -4.25 14.18 -2.00
N GLU A 145 -3.07 13.60 -2.18
CA GLU A 145 -2.65 12.39 -1.47
C GLU A 145 -1.20 12.54 -0.99
N ARG A 146 -0.92 11.96 0.17
CA ARG A 146 0.43 11.95 0.76
C ARG A 146 0.74 10.59 1.40
N ARG A 147 2.04 10.30 1.51
CA ARG A 147 2.59 9.22 2.33
C ARG A 147 3.20 9.83 3.61
N PRO A 148 2.47 9.82 4.74
CA PRO A 148 3.05 10.15 6.03
C PRO A 148 4.17 9.18 6.40
N SER A 149 5.16 9.66 7.16
CA SER A 149 6.12 8.77 7.81
C SER A 149 5.36 7.85 8.79
N PRO A 150 5.67 6.55 8.85
CA PRO A 150 5.10 5.68 9.87
C PRO A 150 5.39 6.17 11.30
N PHE A 151 6.52 6.85 11.48
CA PHE A 151 6.95 7.38 12.77
C PHE A 151 6.25 8.66 13.19
N ASP A 152 5.57 9.34 12.26
CA ASP A 152 4.77 10.53 12.55
C ASP A 152 3.31 10.16 12.90
N LYS A 153 2.92 8.89 12.71
CA LYS A 153 1.58 8.40 13.02
C LYS A 153 1.55 7.68 14.38
N VAL A 154 0.47 7.91 15.11
CA VAL A 154 0.12 7.17 16.33
C VAL A 154 -1.15 6.39 16.06
N TRP A 155 -1.02 5.07 16.07
CA TRP A 155 -2.12 4.13 15.82
C TRP A 155 -2.78 3.68 17.12
N ASP A 156 -4.04 3.25 17.03
CA ASP A 156 -4.77 2.78 18.20
C ASP A 156 -4.26 1.41 18.67
N VAL A 157 -3.51 1.41 19.77
CA VAL A 157 -2.92 0.21 20.38
C VAL A 157 -3.95 -0.81 20.87
N ARG A 158 -5.21 -0.40 21.03
CA ARG A 158 -6.32 -1.27 21.45
C ARG A 158 -6.86 -2.09 20.30
N ASP A 159 -6.63 -1.67 19.05
CA ASP A 159 -7.11 -2.39 17.89
C ASP A 159 -6.28 -3.67 17.67
N ARG A 160 -6.96 -4.81 17.67
CA ARG A 160 -6.40 -6.15 17.42
C ARG A 160 -6.72 -6.71 16.03
N THR A 161 -7.44 -5.97 15.20
CA THR A 161 -7.75 -6.40 13.84
C THR A 161 -6.47 -6.46 12.98
N PRO A 162 -6.35 -7.39 12.03
CA PRO A 162 -5.14 -7.52 11.21
C PRO A 162 -4.76 -6.25 10.44
N TYR A 163 -5.73 -5.38 10.13
CA TYR A 163 -5.58 -4.26 9.19
C TYR A 163 -5.81 -2.88 9.79
N LEU A 164 -5.89 -2.78 11.13
CA LEU A 164 -6.27 -1.54 11.82
C LEU A 164 -7.66 -1.01 11.35
N THR A 165 -8.63 -1.89 11.13
CA THR A 165 -9.96 -1.50 10.63
C THR A 165 -10.90 -1.04 11.74
N ASN A 166 -10.64 -1.43 12.99
CA ASN A 166 -11.47 -1.10 14.14
C ASN A 166 -10.83 -0.06 15.08
N GLN A 167 -9.86 0.71 14.58
CA GLN A 167 -9.15 1.74 15.33
C GLN A 167 -10.09 2.86 15.81
N GLY A 168 -10.15 3.14 17.11
CA GLY A 168 -11.02 4.18 17.64
C GLY A 168 -10.60 5.61 17.28
N PHE A 169 -9.32 5.78 16.93
CA PHE A 169 -8.74 7.05 16.49
C PHE A 169 -7.61 6.82 15.47
N SER A 170 -7.24 7.86 14.74
CA SER A 170 -6.00 7.98 13.97
C SER A 170 -5.36 9.31 14.34
N ALA A 171 -4.09 9.30 14.73
CA ALA A 171 -3.39 10.50 15.13
C ALA A 171 -2.11 10.71 14.33
N GLU A 172 -1.80 11.97 14.03
CA GLU A 172 -0.61 12.37 13.32
C GLU A 172 0.09 13.52 14.01
N MET A 173 1.41 13.38 14.16
CA MET A 173 2.34 14.40 14.63
C MET A 173 2.84 15.18 13.41
N ILE A 174 2.36 16.41 13.24
CA ILE A 174 2.74 17.26 12.11
C ILE A 174 3.72 18.31 12.63
N TRP A 175 4.94 18.31 12.09
CA TRP A 175 5.95 19.34 12.37
C TRP A 175 5.92 20.38 11.27
N LYS A 176 5.71 21.65 11.64
CA LYS A 176 5.82 22.80 10.74
C LYS A 176 6.41 24.00 11.47
N SER A 177 6.91 24.94 10.70
CA SER A 177 7.39 26.21 11.23
C SER A 177 6.25 27.01 11.88
N ARG A 178 6.62 27.92 12.77
CA ARG A 178 5.65 28.81 13.42
C ARG A 178 4.81 29.64 12.43
N GLU A 179 5.41 30.05 11.31
CA GLU A 179 4.76 30.92 10.33
C GLU A 179 3.69 30.15 9.54
N GLU A 180 3.98 28.90 9.18
CA GLU A 180 3.00 28.03 8.53
C GLU A 180 1.81 27.73 9.44
N TRP A 181 2.03 27.49 10.73
CA TRP A 181 0.92 27.26 11.66
C TRP A 181 0.05 28.50 11.83
N LYS A 182 0.64 29.69 11.83
CA LYS A 182 -0.12 30.95 11.87
C LYS A 182 -0.94 31.19 10.60
N LEU A 183 -0.53 30.65 9.47
CA LEU A 183 -1.28 30.72 8.22
C LEU A 183 -2.47 29.75 8.21
N ILE A 184 -2.33 28.60 8.87
CA ILE A 184 -3.41 27.60 8.99
C ILE A 184 -4.40 28.00 10.10
N PHE A 185 -3.91 28.46 11.25
CA PHE A 185 -4.68 28.84 12.43
C PHE A 185 -4.47 30.32 12.76
N GLU A 186 -4.97 31.19 11.88
CA GLU A 186 -4.80 32.65 12.00
C GLU A 186 -5.37 33.21 13.33
N ASP A 187 -6.46 32.62 13.82
CA ASP A 187 -7.12 32.98 15.07
C ASP A 187 -6.36 32.54 16.32
N LYS A 188 -5.40 31.62 16.18
CA LYS A 188 -4.59 31.05 17.26
C LYS A 188 -3.13 31.49 17.28
N ALA A 189 -2.79 32.53 16.51
CA ALA A 189 -1.41 32.96 16.33
C ALA A 189 -0.70 33.35 17.64
N GLU A 190 -1.40 33.98 18.59
CA GLU A 190 -0.84 34.36 19.89
C GLU A 190 -0.61 33.14 20.80
N GLU A 191 -1.53 32.16 20.81
CA GLU A 191 -1.35 30.93 21.59
C GLU A 191 -0.20 30.08 21.03
N ILE A 192 -0.04 30.03 19.71
CA ILE A 192 1.10 29.38 19.05
C ILE A 192 2.43 30.00 19.51
N ASP A 193 2.50 31.34 19.57
CA ASP A 193 3.68 32.04 20.07
C ASP A 193 3.94 31.74 21.55
N SER A 194 2.88 31.66 22.36
CA SER A 194 2.99 31.31 23.77
C SER A 194 3.53 29.89 23.97
N LEU A 195 3.06 28.91 23.20
CA LEU A 195 3.52 27.52 23.26
C LEU A 195 5.03 27.41 22.99
N ILE A 196 5.50 28.10 21.94
CA ILE A 196 6.91 28.13 21.55
C ILE A 196 7.77 28.75 22.67
N ASN A 197 7.33 29.90 23.20
CA ASN A 197 8.05 30.61 24.26
C ASN A 197 8.09 29.84 25.59
N ALA A 198 7.01 29.12 25.92
CA ALA A 198 6.93 28.25 27.09
C ALA A 198 7.68 26.91 26.92
N GLY A 199 8.15 26.60 25.71
CA GLY A 199 8.82 25.36 25.37
C GLY A 199 7.89 24.14 25.31
N ALA A 200 6.57 24.34 25.24
CA ALA A 200 5.50 23.33 25.11
C ALA A 200 5.88 21.91 25.61
N PRO A 201 6.11 21.71 26.92
CA PRO A 201 6.58 20.43 27.43
C PRO A 201 5.52 19.34 27.22
N LEU A 202 5.95 18.13 26.87
CA LEU A 202 5.07 16.95 26.89
C LEU A 202 4.77 16.60 28.36
N VAL A 203 3.49 16.48 28.72
CA VAL A 203 3.11 16.15 30.11
C VAL A 203 3.67 14.78 30.48
N GLY A 204 4.43 14.73 31.58
CA GLY A 204 5.17 13.53 32.00
C GLY A 204 6.66 13.54 31.65
N GLY A 205 7.25 14.72 31.38
CA GLY A 205 8.68 14.95 31.19
C GLY A 205 9.59 14.58 32.38
N SER A 206 9.55 13.34 32.83
CA SER A 206 10.71 12.63 33.33
C SER A 206 11.42 12.04 32.11
N GLY A 207 12.67 12.45 31.88
CA GLY A 207 13.46 12.05 30.71
C GLY A 207 13.41 10.54 30.45
N TYR A 208 12.78 10.16 29.34
CA TYR A 208 12.81 8.79 28.84
C TYR A 208 13.54 8.78 27.49
N SER A 209 14.88 8.73 27.60
CA SER A 209 15.84 8.52 26.50
C SER A 209 15.78 7.07 25.96
N LEU A 210 14.58 6.53 25.75
CA LEU A 210 14.36 5.13 25.37
C LEU A 210 13.68 4.95 24.03
N LEU A 211 13.16 6.01 23.40
CA LEU A 211 12.70 5.92 22.01
C LEU A 211 13.85 6.26 21.08
N GLY A 212 14.05 5.43 20.04
CA GLY A 212 15.14 5.58 19.07
C GLY A 212 15.27 6.99 18.49
N GLU A 213 16.46 7.32 17.94
CA GLU A 213 16.83 8.66 17.43
C GLU A 213 15.83 9.32 16.48
N ARG A 214 14.89 8.55 15.91
CA ARG A 214 13.89 9.00 14.93
C ARG A 214 12.68 9.74 15.52
N LEU A 215 12.34 9.57 16.81
CA LEU A 215 11.13 10.20 17.37
C LEU A 215 11.43 11.60 17.90
N ARG A 216 11.18 12.63 17.07
CA ARG A 216 11.44 14.03 17.43
C ARG A 216 10.75 14.44 18.74
N LEU A 217 9.49 14.03 18.94
CA LEU A 217 8.68 14.44 20.10
C LEU A 217 9.24 13.91 21.44
N VAL A 218 9.83 12.71 21.43
CA VAL A 218 10.29 12.05 22.66
C VAL A 218 11.78 12.24 22.92
N ASN A 219 12.58 12.47 21.88
CA ASN A 219 13.98 12.84 22.05
C ASN A 219 14.13 14.26 22.68
N GLY A 220 13.14 15.14 22.49
CA GLY A 220 13.11 16.51 23.06
C GLY A 220 12.20 16.71 24.28
N GLY A 221 11.27 15.77 24.56
CA GLY A 221 10.29 15.92 25.64
C GLY A 221 9.36 17.13 25.50
N SER A 222 9.20 17.63 24.27
CA SER A 222 8.55 18.90 23.95
C SER A 222 7.88 18.82 22.58
N TYR A 223 6.75 19.51 22.45
CA TYR A 223 6.10 19.76 21.17
C TYR A 223 6.86 20.82 20.34
N TYR A 224 7.92 21.43 20.86
CA TYR A 224 8.67 22.47 20.16
C TYR A 224 10.13 22.06 19.95
N ASP A 225 10.57 22.11 18.69
CA ASP A 225 11.96 21.89 18.30
C ASP A 225 12.67 23.25 18.16
N LYS A 226 13.53 23.54 19.14
CA LYS A 226 14.36 24.76 19.17
C LYS A 226 15.38 24.86 18.06
N GLN A 227 15.86 23.72 17.52
CA GLN A 227 16.91 23.71 16.51
C GLN A 227 16.38 24.18 15.16
N PHE A 228 15.15 23.79 14.83
CA PHE A 228 14.51 24.10 13.55
C PHE A 228 13.39 25.14 13.65
N ASP A 229 13.07 25.62 14.85
CA ASP A 229 11.95 26.52 15.15
C ASP A 229 10.59 25.96 14.65
N GLU A 230 10.40 24.66 14.87
CA GLU A 230 9.21 23.92 14.45
C GLU A 230 8.33 23.58 15.65
N LEU A 231 7.01 23.78 15.50
CA LEU A 231 6.02 23.33 16.47
C LEU A 231 5.35 22.05 15.94
N CYS A 232 5.22 21.06 16.81
CA CYS A 232 4.44 19.85 16.57
C CYS A 232 2.98 20.09 16.95
N VAL A 233 2.10 19.92 15.97
CA VAL A 233 0.66 19.90 16.17
C VAL A 233 0.16 18.48 15.92
N ILE A 234 -0.64 17.99 16.85
CA ILE A 234 -1.31 16.70 16.74
C ILE A 234 -2.63 16.90 16.01
N LYS A 235 -2.77 16.25 14.87
CA LYS A 235 -4.07 16.02 14.23
C LYS A 235 -4.64 14.72 14.78
N PHE A 236 -5.76 14.78 15.49
CA PHE A 236 -6.40 13.63 16.12
C PHE A 236 -7.81 13.43 15.55
N ASP A 237 -7.97 12.41 14.72
CA ASP A 237 -9.25 12.01 14.15
C ASP A 237 -9.84 10.87 14.99
N TYR A 238 -11.10 11.00 15.43
CA TYR A 238 -11.74 10.00 16.30
C TYR A 238 -13.22 9.81 16.02
N ARG A 239 -13.74 8.62 16.37
CA ARG A 239 -15.13 8.22 16.10
C ARG A 239 -16.02 8.47 17.32
N VAL A 240 -17.17 9.07 17.10
CA VAL A 240 -18.23 9.23 18.10
C VAL A 240 -19.47 8.49 17.63
N ALA A 241 -20.01 7.62 18.48
CA ALA A 241 -21.22 6.86 18.16
C ALA A 241 -22.39 7.81 17.85
N ALA A 242 -22.98 7.65 16.67
CA ALA A 242 -24.06 8.50 16.17
C ALA A 242 -25.13 7.65 15.49
N LYS A 243 -26.30 8.26 15.28
CA LYS A 243 -27.34 7.69 14.42
C LYS A 243 -27.30 8.40 13.09
N PHE A 244 -27.43 7.66 12.00
CA PHE A 244 -27.60 8.21 10.67
C PHE A 244 -28.91 7.69 10.07
N TYR A 245 -29.44 8.44 9.11
CA TYR A 245 -30.73 8.18 8.49
C TYR A 245 -30.51 7.89 7.02
N VAL A 246 -31.12 6.81 6.54
CA VAL A 246 -31.15 6.47 5.11
C VAL A 246 -32.55 6.75 4.61
N TYR A 247 -32.64 7.49 3.50
CA TYR A 247 -33.91 7.85 2.90
C TYR A 247 -33.84 7.79 1.38
N THR A 248 -34.96 7.48 0.75
CA THR A 248 -35.13 7.62 -0.70
C THR A 248 -35.63 9.02 -1.02
N SER A 249 -34.88 9.74 -1.82
CA SER A 249 -35.27 11.04 -2.36
C SER A 249 -36.47 10.91 -3.29
N LYS A 250 -37.15 12.04 -3.56
CA LYS A 250 -38.29 12.15 -4.49
C LYS A 250 -38.00 11.66 -5.91
N ASP A 251 -36.71 11.60 -6.27
CA ASP A 251 -36.23 11.09 -7.55
C ASP A 251 -35.92 9.57 -7.52
N GLY A 252 -36.33 8.84 -6.47
CA GLY A 252 -36.11 7.39 -6.31
C GLY A 252 -34.69 7.01 -5.91
N LYS A 253 -33.87 7.99 -5.50
CA LYS A 253 -32.43 7.85 -5.21
C LYS A 253 -32.18 7.71 -3.70
N VAL A 254 -31.36 6.75 -3.27
CA VAL A 254 -31.05 6.53 -1.85
C VAL A 254 -29.92 7.44 -1.37
N PHE A 255 -30.13 8.15 -0.27
CA PHE A 255 -29.18 9.05 0.38
C PHE A 255 -28.99 8.70 1.85
N GLN A 256 -27.82 9.08 2.39
CA GLN A 256 -27.49 8.95 3.80
C GLN A 256 -27.19 10.34 4.38
N THR A 257 -27.77 10.65 5.53
CA THR A 257 -27.50 11.90 6.25
C THR A 257 -27.51 11.68 7.76
N PHE A 258 -26.79 12.53 8.50
CA PHE A 258 -26.88 12.56 9.95
C PHE A 258 -27.98 13.50 10.46
N ASP A 259 -28.56 14.36 9.60
CA ASP A 259 -29.66 15.25 9.97
C ASP A 259 -31.04 14.65 9.61
N ARG A 260 -31.82 14.36 10.64
CA ARG A 260 -33.19 13.86 10.51
C ARG A 260 -34.10 14.84 9.75
N LYS A 261 -33.94 16.15 9.96
CA LYS A 261 -34.80 17.15 9.31
C LYS A 261 -34.54 17.22 7.81
N GLU A 262 -33.28 17.04 7.42
CA GLU A 262 -32.90 16.95 6.01
C GLU A 262 -33.53 15.70 5.37
N ALA A 263 -33.43 14.55 6.04
CA ALA A 263 -34.07 13.31 5.59
C ALA A 263 -35.59 13.47 5.44
N GLU A 264 -36.27 14.07 6.42
CA GLU A 264 -37.73 14.29 6.40
C GLU A 264 -38.18 15.28 5.30
N LYS A 265 -37.35 16.28 4.96
CA LYS A 265 -37.66 17.26 3.91
C LYS A 265 -37.50 16.68 2.51
N ASN A 266 -36.48 15.84 2.34
CA ASN A 266 -36.05 15.33 1.04
C ASN A 266 -36.63 13.95 0.72
N SER A 267 -37.20 13.23 1.70
CA SER A 267 -37.80 11.92 1.48
C SER A 267 -39.02 11.95 0.56
N GLN A 268 -39.20 10.84 -0.17
CA GLN A 268 -40.40 10.59 -0.94
C GLN A 268 -41.60 10.38 -0.01
N ARG A 269 -42.72 11.03 -0.33
CA ARG A 269 -43.93 11.01 0.52
C ARG A 269 -44.51 9.59 0.57
N GLY A 270 -44.46 8.97 1.74
CA GLY A 270 -44.98 7.61 1.99
C GLY A 270 -43.89 6.53 2.12
N GLU A 271 -42.61 6.86 1.89
CA GLU A 271 -41.51 5.95 2.19
C GLU A 271 -40.98 6.12 3.62
N GLU A 272 -40.58 5.01 4.22
CA GLU A 272 -40.06 4.97 5.59
C GLU A 272 -38.58 5.35 5.62
N ILE A 273 -38.21 6.30 6.48
CA ILE A 273 -36.81 6.67 6.73
C ILE A 273 -36.24 5.63 7.68
N SER A 274 -35.19 4.90 7.28
CA SER A 274 -34.53 3.96 8.18
C SER A 274 -33.56 4.69 9.10
N GLU A 275 -33.63 4.38 10.39
CA GLU A 275 -32.68 4.85 11.39
C GLU A 275 -31.63 3.76 11.61
N GLU A 276 -30.37 4.07 11.33
CA GLU A 276 -29.24 3.16 11.48
C GLU A 276 -28.23 3.67 12.52
N LYS A 277 -27.49 2.72 13.11
CA LYS A 277 -26.42 3.02 14.07
C LYS A 277 -25.10 3.11 13.31
N GLY A 278 -24.33 4.15 13.58
CA GLY A 278 -23.03 4.36 12.96
C GLY A 278 -22.15 5.27 13.79
N TYR A 279 -21.26 5.98 13.11
CA TYR A 279 -20.25 6.82 13.74
C TYR A 279 -20.10 8.12 12.96
N LYS A 280 -19.94 9.22 13.70
CA LYS A 280 -19.44 10.49 13.18
C LYS A 280 -17.96 10.63 13.51
N VAL A 281 -17.19 11.15 12.57
CA VAL A 281 -15.76 11.45 12.75
C VAL A 281 -15.59 12.92 13.11
N TYR A 282 -14.82 13.18 14.16
CA TYR A 282 -14.41 14.51 14.59
C TYR A 282 -12.88 14.63 14.48
N THR A 283 -12.41 15.83 14.18
CA THR A 283 -10.98 16.16 14.09
C THR A 283 -10.65 17.19 15.16
N CYS A 284 -9.61 16.92 15.94
CA CYS A 284 -9.06 17.84 16.94
C CYS A 284 -7.60 18.14 16.57
N TYR A 285 -7.27 19.43 16.43
CA TYR A 285 -5.91 19.92 16.33
C TYR A 285 -5.47 20.48 17.67
N PHE A 286 -4.34 20.02 18.20
CA PHE A 286 -3.81 20.53 19.46
C PHE A 286 -2.30 20.42 19.57
N SER A 287 -1.71 21.21 20.45
CA SER A 287 -0.30 21.14 20.80
C SER A 287 -0.13 21.40 22.29
N GLY A 288 0.44 20.44 23.02
CA GLY A 288 0.51 20.47 24.48
C GLY A 288 -0.87 20.63 25.13
N ASP A 289 -1.04 21.69 25.92
CA ASP A 289 -2.28 22.04 26.64
C ASP A 289 -3.22 22.96 25.85
N VAL A 290 -2.91 23.26 24.59
CA VAL A 290 -3.68 24.20 23.77
C VAL A 290 -4.38 23.46 22.64
N MET A 291 -5.72 23.55 22.63
CA MET A 291 -6.53 23.18 21.49
C MET A 291 -6.47 24.32 20.45
N LEU A 292 -6.02 23.98 19.24
CA LEU A 292 -5.98 24.92 18.11
C LEU A 292 -7.33 24.95 17.40
N ASP A 293 -7.87 23.77 17.07
CA ASP A 293 -9.15 23.67 16.38
C ASP A 293 -9.86 22.33 16.70
N TRP A 294 -11.19 22.33 16.65
CA TRP A 294 -12.02 21.14 16.84
C TRP A 294 -13.31 21.25 16.02
N PHE A 295 -13.52 20.31 15.10
CA PHE A 295 -14.66 20.33 14.19
C PHE A 295 -15.14 18.94 13.76
N GLU A 296 -16.37 18.90 13.24
CA GLU A 296 -16.92 17.72 12.56
C GLU A 296 -16.21 17.53 11.22
N SER A 297 -15.62 16.35 10.99
CA SER A 297 -14.95 16.07 9.72
C SER A 297 -15.91 16.31 8.54
N PRO A 298 -15.53 17.12 7.53
CA PRO A 298 -16.47 17.54 6.48
C PRO A 298 -16.94 16.38 5.59
N TYR A 299 -16.15 15.30 5.46
CA TYR A 299 -16.41 14.24 4.48
C TYR A 299 -17.14 13.02 5.04
N GLN A 300 -17.14 12.82 6.37
CA GLN A 300 -17.81 11.71 7.08
C GLN A 300 -17.80 10.37 6.30
N LEU A 301 -16.59 9.84 6.05
CA LEU A 301 -16.43 8.65 5.22
C LEU A 301 -17.12 7.44 5.86
N ASN A 302 -17.96 6.77 5.08
CA ASN A 302 -18.70 5.58 5.49
C ASN A 302 -19.40 5.73 6.86
N PRO A 303 -20.58 6.35 6.92
CA PRO A 303 -21.31 6.61 8.17
C PRO A 303 -21.52 5.39 9.08
N ALA A 304 -21.59 4.19 8.51
CA ALA A 304 -21.76 2.94 9.26
C ALA A 304 -20.49 2.54 10.04
N ARG A 305 -19.29 2.81 9.48
CA ARG A 305 -18.00 2.47 10.11
C ARG A 305 -17.29 3.66 10.75
N GLY A 306 -17.52 4.88 10.24
CA GLY A 306 -16.74 6.07 10.57
C GLY A 306 -15.29 5.90 10.15
N ASP A 307 -15.05 5.72 8.85
CA ASP A 307 -13.70 5.49 8.33
C ASP A 307 -12.88 6.79 8.34
N PHE A 308 -11.60 6.68 8.66
CA PHE A 308 -10.66 7.80 8.61
C PHE A 308 -10.08 7.98 7.21
N VAL A 309 -9.66 9.21 6.88
CA VAL A 309 -8.95 9.53 5.63
C VAL A 309 -7.65 8.75 5.48
N ASP A 310 -7.06 8.31 6.60
CA ASP A 310 -5.82 7.54 6.67
C ASP A 310 -6.05 6.06 6.36
N THR A 311 -5.33 5.53 5.37
CA THR A 311 -5.32 4.11 5.01
C THR A 311 -4.04 3.44 5.49
N PRO A 312 -4.10 2.67 6.59
CA PRO A 312 -2.96 1.90 7.06
C PRO A 312 -2.69 0.71 6.14
N ILE A 313 -1.43 0.55 5.76
CA ILE A 313 -0.89 -0.64 5.11
C ILE A 313 -0.14 -1.42 6.18
N VAL A 314 -0.70 -2.58 6.54
CA VAL A 314 -0.15 -3.42 7.61
C VAL A 314 0.45 -4.67 7.00
N ALA A 315 1.73 -4.92 7.26
CA ALA A 315 2.42 -6.11 6.77
C ALA A 315 2.02 -7.35 7.57
N PHE A 316 2.41 -7.39 8.84
CA PHE A 316 2.05 -8.45 9.78
C PHE A 316 1.71 -7.85 11.14
N ARG A 317 0.96 -8.59 11.94
CA ARG A 317 0.56 -8.24 13.31
C ARG A 317 0.88 -9.39 14.25
N GLU A 318 1.50 -9.07 15.36
CA GLU A 318 1.74 -10.04 16.43
C GLU A 318 0.44 -10.31 17.19
N GLU A 319 0.09 -11.58 17.39
CA GLU A 319 -1.17 -11.98 18.06
C GLU A 319 -1.19 -11.56 19.54
N LEU A 320 -0.06 -11.70 20.23
CA LEU A 320 0.05 -11.46 21.68
C LEU A 320 -0.09 -9.96 22.02
N THR A 321 0.69 -9.13 21.33
CA THR A 321 0.82 -7.70 21.67
C THR A 321 0.05 -6.79 20.73
N GLY A 322 -0.42 -7.30 19.57
CA GLY A 322 -0.98 -6.51 18.47
C GLY A 322 0.03 -5.60 17.76
N LYS A 323 1.32 -5.68 18.09
CA LYS A 323 2.38 -4.88 17.45
C LYS A 323 2.53 -5.26 15.97
N PRO A 324 2.44 -4.30 15.04
CA PRO A 324 2.72 -4.57 13.64
C PRO A 324 4.22 -4.78 13.40
N TYR A 325 4.58 -5.53 12.35
CA TYR A 325 5.98 -5.79 12.02
C TYR A 325 6.23 -6.12 10.55
N GLY A 326 7.44 -5.81 10.08
CA GLY A 326 7.87 -6.05 8.70
C GLY A 326 8.71 -7.31 8.55
N ILE A 327 9.08 -7.63 7.31
CA ILE A 327 9.90 -8.81 6.98
C ILE A 327 11.35 -8.69 7.46
N ILE A 328 11.83 -7.46 7.69
CA ILE A 328 13.21 -7.20 8.14
C ILE A 328 13.47 -7.79 9.53
N ARG A 329 12.46 -7.83 10.41
CA ARG A 329 12.56 -8.35 11.78
C ARG A 329 13.26 -9.72 11.84
N ALA A 330 12.88 -10.64 10.94
CA ALA A 330 13.45 -11.99 10.92
C ALA A 330 14.89 -12.06 10.37
N ALA A 331 15.30 -11.07 9.58
CA ALA A 331 16.62 -11.03 8.94
C ALA A 331 17.70 -10.32 9.78
N ARG A 332 17.33 -9.64 10.88
CA ARG A 332 18.28 -8.89 11.72
C ARG A 332 19.41 -9.75 12.26
N ASP A 333 19.07 -10.87 12.89
CA ASP A 333 20.05 -11.75 13.54
C ASP A 333 21.01 -12.41 12.53
N PRO A 334 20.52 -13.00 11.41
CA PRO A 334 21.39 -13.46 10.33
C PRO A 334 22.29 -12.36 9.76
N GLN A 335 21.77 -11.14 9.58
CA GLN A 335 22.54 -9.99 9.08
C GLN A 335 23.63 -9.55 10.06
N ASN A 336 23.35 -9.58 11.37
CA ASN A 336 24.32 -9.30 12.42
C ASN A 336 25.42 -10.35 12.44
N LEU A 337 25.05 -11.63 12.36
CA LEU A 337 25.98 -12.74 12.27
C LEU A 337 26.89 -12.59 11.04
N TYR A 338 26.32 -12.24 9.89
CA TYR A 338 27.07 -11.98 8.66
C TYR A 338 28.11 -10.88 8.85
N ASN A 339 27.70 -9.70 9.34
CA ASN A 339 28.59 -8.55 9.53
C ASN A 339 29.71 -8.83 10.55
N ARG A 340 29.37 -9.47 11.68
CA ARG A 340 30.35 -9.87 12.70
C ARG A 340 31.34 -10.89 12.14
N THR A 341 30.85 -11.89 11.41
CA THR A 341 31.69 -12.94 10.80
C THR A 341 32.64 -12.35 9.75
N LEU A 342 32.15 -11.45 8.90
CA LEU A 342 32.97 -10.76 7.90
C LEU A 342 34.10 -9.94 8.55
N SER A 343 33.76 -9.22 9.62
CA SER A 343 34.74 -8.45 10.40
C SER A 343 35.80 -9.34 11.04
N LEU A 344 35.40 -10.51 11.56
CA LEU A 344 36.32 -11.50 12.11
C LEU A 344 37.22 -12.13 11.04
N ILE A 345 36.70 -12.46 9.86
CA ILE A 345 37.49 -12.99 8.75
C ILE A 345 38.61 -12.01 8.39
N TYR A 346 38.28 -10.72 8.27
CA TYR A 346 39.28 -9.69 8.00
C TYR A 346 40.32 -9.61 9.13
N TRP A 347 39.87 -9.59 10.38
CA TRP A 347 40.78 -9.56 11.53
C TRP A 347 41.75 -10.75 11.52
N HIS A 348 41.24 -11.98 11.36
CA HIS A 348 42.04 -13.21 11.30
C HIS A 348 43.01 -13.24 10.13
N SER A 349 42.66 -12.60 9.02
CA SER A 349 43.51 -12.49 7.82
C SER A 349 44.67 -11.51 8.02
N THR A 350 44.51 -10.52 8.90
CA THR A 350 45.56 -9.55 9.25
C THR A 350 46.36 -9.95 10.49
N SER A 351 45.78 -10.77 11.37
CA SER A 351 46.43 -11.21 12.60
C SER A 351 47.28 -12.45 12.34
N ASN A 352 48.54 -12.40 12.72
CA ASN A 352 49.43 -13.57 12.77
C ASN A 352 49.90 -13.77 14.22
N ARG A 353 49.89 -15.01 14.72
CA ARG A 353 50.36 -15.33 16.08
C ARG A 353 51.65 -16.13 16.03
N VAL A 354 52.55 -15.77 16.93
CA VAL A 354 53.83 -16.46 17.15
C VAL A 354 53.80 -17.06 18.53
N VAL A 355 54.07 -18.35 18.61
CA VAL A 355 54.33 -19.05 19.86
C VAL A 355 55.80 -19.43 19.87
N MET A 356 56.55 -18.93 20.84
CA MET A 356 57.99 -19.17 20.91
C MET A 356 58.47 -19.31 22.34
N ASP A 357 59.54 -20.08 22.53
CA ASP A 357 60.21 -20.18 23.82
C ASP A 357 60.90 -18.85 24.18
N LYS A 358 61.03 -18.57 25.48
CA LYS A 358 61.69 -17.35 25.95
C LYS A 358 63.14 -17.30 25.46
N GLY A 359 63.45 -16.30 24.63
CA GLY A 359 64.76 -16.10 24.00
C GLY A 359 65.01 -16.97 22.76
N ALA A 360 63.97 -17.43 22.06
CA ALA A 360 64.07 -18.07 20.74
C ALA A 360 64.58 -17.10 19.65
N VAL A 361 64.41 -15.80 19.84
CA VAL A 361 64.80 -14.74 18.91
C VAL A 361 65.47 -13.59 19.67
N ASP A 362 66.41 -12.90 19.03
CA ASP A 362 67.20 -11.85 19.70
C ASP A 362 66.42 -10.55 19.90
N LYS A 363 65.56 -10.19 18.94
CA LYS A 363 64.74 -8.97 18.97
C LYS A 363 63.31 -9.26 18.52
N ILE A 364 62.39 -9.34 19.49
CA ILE A 364 60.96 -9.59 19.26
C ILE A 364 60.35 -8.53 18.31
N SER A 365 60.78 -7.27 18.42
CA SER A 365 60.29 -6.19 17.56
C SER A 365 60.64 -6.37 16.08
N LYS A 366 61.80 -6.96 15.76
CA LYS A 366 62.17 -7.29 14.39
C LYS A 366 61.29 -8.40 13.84
N VAL A 367 61.05 -9.43 14.64
CA VAL A 367 60.19 -10.57 14.27
C VAL A 367 58.78 -10.12 13.93
N ALA A 368 58.20 -9.20 14.72
CA ALA A 368 56.88 -8.64 14.44
C ALA A 368 56.80 -7.89 13.09
N THR A 369 57.89 -7.24 12.68
CA THR A 369 57.97 -6.51 11.40
C THR A 369 58.19 -7.46 10.23
N GLU A 370 59.06 -8.46 10.39
CA GLU A 370 59.36 -9.47 9.37
C GLU A 370 58.15 -10.37 9.07
N ILE A 371 57.33 -10.68 10.07
CA ILE A 371 56.10 -11.48 9.88
C ILE A 371 55.06 -10.80 9.00
N ALA A 372 55.07 -9.47 8.95
CA ALA A 372 54.16 -8.72 8.09
C ALA A 372 54.63 -8.68 6.63
N ARG A 373 55.87 -9.09 6.34
CA ARG A 373 56.44 -9.09 5.00
C ARG A 373 56.20 -10.41 4.28
N ALA A 374 55.90 -10.33 2.99
CA ALA A 374 55.74 -11.52 2.15
C ALA A 374 57.04 -12.31 1.94
N ASP A 375 58.21 -11.66 2.06
CA ASP A 375 59.55 -12.20 1.91
C ASP A 375 60.33 -12.30 3.24
N GLY A 376 59.63 -12.20 4.38
CA GLY A 376 60.27 -12.15 5.70
C GLY A 376 61.02 -13.42 6.07
N ILE A 377 62.24 -13.27 6.58
CA ILE A 377 63.07 -14.37 7.10
C ILE A 377 63.22 -14.20 8.61
N ILE A 378 62.99 -15.26 9.38
CA ILE A 378 63.09 -15.26 10.84
C ILE A 378 64.25 -16.18 11.26
N GLU A 379 65.24 -15.61 11.94
CA GLU A 379 66.36 -16.34 12.51
C GLU A 379 65.99 -16.86 13.91
N VAL A 380 66.20 -18.16 14.15
CA VAL A 380 65.82 -18.85 15.40
C VAL A 380 67.07 -19.41 16.07
N ASN A 381 67.18 -19.17 17.38
CA ASN A 381 68.31 -19.65 18.18
C ASN A 381 68.30 -21.19 18.32
N PRO A 382 69.47 -21.87 18.27
CA PRO A 382 69.55 -23.33 18.29
C PRO A 382 68.86 -23.96 19.50
N GLY A 383 68.07 -25.02 19.26
CA GLY A 383 67.42 -25.81 20.31
C GLY A 383 66.17 -25.19 20.94
N LYS A 384 65.63 -24.10 20.38
CA LYS A 384 64.40 -23.44 20.88
C LYS A 384 63.24 -23.56 19.90
N LYS A 385 62.02 -23.67 20.43
CA LYS A 385 60.81 -23.75 19.61
C LYS A 385 60.34 -22.38 19.14
N PHE A 386 59.93 -22.34 17.87
CA PHE A 386 59.31 -21.19 17.23
C PHE A 386 58.24 -21.72 16.26
N ASP A 387 56.97 -21.51 16.62
CA ASP A 387 55.82 -21.94 15.83
C ASP A 387 55.01 -20.73 15.36
N PHE A 388 54.60 -20.79 14.09
CA PHE A 388 53.72 -19.82 13.46
C PHE A 388 52.31 -20.41 13.36
N GLU A 389 51.36 -19.81 14.07
CA GLU A 389 49.96 -20.20 13.95
C GLU A 389 49.32 -19.36 12.83
N ASN A 390 49.03 -20.03 11.71
CA ASN A 390 48.21 -19.44 10.65
C ASN A 390 46.72 -19.67 10.93
N ASN A 391 45.90 -18.63 10.77
CA ASN A 391 44.46 -18.69 10.93
C ASN A 391 43.69 -19.31 9.75
N THR A 392 44.35 -19.91 8.74
CA THR A 392 43.69 -20.46 7.53
C THR A 392 42.50 -21.37 7.84
N GLN A 393 42.64 -22.32 8.77
CA GLN A 393 41.54 -23.25 9.14
C GLN A 393 40.36 -22.49 9.77
N ARG A 394 40.66 -21.51 10.64
CA ARG A 394 39.64 -20.67 11.28
C ARG A 394 38.93 -19.79 10.26
N ILE A 395 39.65 -19.21 9.30
CA ILE A 395 39.08 -18.41 8.22
C ILE A 395 38.17 -19.29 7.34
N GLN A 396 38.57 -20.53 7.05
CA GLN A 396 37.75 -21.46 6.27
C GLN A 396 36.44 -21.78 7.01
N HIS A 397 36.50 -22.07 8.31
CA HIS A 397 35.31 -22.29 9.12
C HIS A 397 34.41 -21.03 9.20
N LEU A 398 34.98 -19.84 9.37
CA LEU A 398 34.22 -18.59 9.36
C LEU A 398 33.56 -18.33 8.00
N ARG A 399 34.18 -18.72 6.88
CA ARG A 399 33.54 -18.64 5.55
C ARG A 399 32.31 -19.53 5.45
N GLU A 400 32.33 -20.72 6.04
CA GLU A 400 31.16 -21.60 6.10
C GLU A 400 30.02 -20.95 6.90
N ILE A 401 30.33 -20.35 8.06
CA ILE A 401 29.35 -19.59 8.86
C ILE A 401 28.79 -18.40 8.06
N LEU A 402 29.65 -17.67 7.34
CA LEU A 402 29.24 -16.54 6.52
C LEU A 402 28.25 -16.96 5.42
N GLN A 403 28.49 -18.10 4.78
CA GLN A 403 27.58 -18.67 3.76
C GLN A 403 26.24 -19.08 4.37
N VAL A 404 26.24 -19.71 5.55
CA VAL A 404 25.00 -20.04 6.26
C VAL A 404 24.22 -18.77 6.62
N ALA A 405 24.90 -17.74 7.13
CA ALA A 405 24.27 -16.48 7.49
C ALA A 405 23.63 -15.77 6.27
N ASP A 406 24.30 -15.76 5.11
CA ASP A 406 23.70 -15.23 3.87
C ASP A 406 22.46 -16.03 3.45
N MET A 407 22.54 -17.37 3.47
CA MET A 407 21.38 -18.23 3.17
C MET A 407 20.21 -18.00 4.14
N ASP A 408 20.49 -17.78 5.42
CA ASP A 408 19.45 -17.54 6.41
C ASP A 408 18.82 -16.15 6.26
N VAL A 409 19.57 -15.12 5.81
CA VAL A 409 18.98 -13.84 5.37
C VAL A 409 18.00 -14.07 4.21
N GLN A 410 18.40 -14.87 3.20
CA GLN A 410 17.54 -15.16 2.04
C GLN A 410 16.24 -15.87 2.46
N LYS A 411 16.35 -16.91 3.30
CA LYS A 411 15.19 -17.65 3.82
C LYS A 411 14.29 -16.77 4.68
N ALA A 412 14.86 -15.93 5.54
CA ALA A 412 14.10 -15.05 6.44
C ALA A 412 13.27 -14.03 5.66
N LEU A 413 13.83 -13.44 4.60
CA LEU A 413 13.13 -12.49 3.75
C LEU A 413 12.22 -13.16 2.71
N GLY A 414 12.44 -14.45 2.43
CA GLY A 414 11.74 -15.17 1.36
C GLY A 414 12.13 -14.73 -0.05
N ILE A 415 13.26 -14.02 -0.20
CA ILE A 415 13.74 -13.41 -1.45
C ILE A 415 15.11 -14.00 -1.77
N TYR A 416 15.13 -14.93 -2.72
CA TYR A 416 16.33 -15.63 -3.16
C TYR A 416 17.04 -14.88 -4.30
N ASP A 417 18.34 -15.11 -4.46
CA ASP A 417 19.16 -14.43 -5.47
C ASP A 417 18.67 -14.68 -6.92
N GLU A 418 18.08 -15.85 -7.21
CA GLU A 418 17.48 -16.16 -8.51
C GLU A 418 16.25 -15.31 -8.84
N MET A 419 15.55 -14.79 -7.82
CA MET A 419 14.46 -13.84 -8.01
C MET A 419 14.99 -12.45 -8.39
N MET A 420 16.21 -12.11 -7.97
CA MET A 420 16.86 -10.85 -8.32
C MET A 420 17.60 -10.91 -9.67
N GLY A 421 17.59 -12.06 -10.36
CA GLY A 421 18.31 -12.25 -11.63
C GLY A 421 19.82 -12.41 -11.45
N VAL A 422 20.29 -12.70 -10.24
CA VAL A 422 21.71 -13.00 -9.97
C VAL A 422 22.01 -14.41 -10.47
N GLU A 423 23.07 -14.57 -11.25
CA GLU A 423 23.54 -15.88 -11.70
C GLU A 423 24.04 -16.70 -10.49
N THR A 424 23.34 -17.79 -10.16
CA THR A 424 23.76 -18.73 -9.11
C THR A 424 24.32 -20.00 -9.72
N ASN A 425 24.97 -20.84 -8.89
CA ASN A 425 25.46 -22.17 -9.30
C ASN A 425 24.34 -23.17 -9.69
N ALA A 426 23.06 -22.75 -9.70
CA ALA A 426 21.93 -23.56 -10.11
C ALA A 426 21.95 -23.82 -11.64
N LYS A 427 22.47 -24.96 -12.06
CA LYS A 427 22.62 -25.34 -13.48
C LYS A 427 21.33 -25.76 -14.20
N SER A 428 20.19 -25.89 -13.50
CA SER A 428 18.92 -26.37 -14.08
C SER A 428 17.87 -25.27 -14.09
N GLY A 429 17.35 -24.95 -15.29
CA GLY A 429 16.25 -24.00 -15.45
C GLY A 429 15.00 -24.37 -14.65
N ILE A 430 14.75 -25.67 -14.42
CA ILE A 430 13.65 -26.15 -13.57
C ILE A 430 13.88 -25.79 -12.10
N ALA A 431 15.12 -25.89 -11.61
CA ALA A 431 15.45 -25.51 -10.24
C ALA A 431 15.32 -23.99 -10.02
N ILE A 432 15.73 -23.19 -11.01
CA ILE A 432 15.55 -21.72 -11.01
C ILE A 432 14.06 -21.37 -10.98
N GLN A 433 13.24 -21.97 -11.85
CA GLN A 433 11.80 -21.76 -11.88
C GLN A 433 11.12 -22.14 -10.55
N ARG A 434 11.51 -23.26 -9.93
CA ARG A 434 10.97 -23.68 -8.62
C ARG A 434 11.32 -22.68 -7.51
N ARG A 435 12.53 -22.13 -7.49
CA ARG A 435 12.94 -21.10 -6.51
C ARG A 435 12.21 -19.79 -6.72
N GLN A 436 12.04 -19.36 -7.98
CA GLN A 436 11.24 -18.18 -8.31
C GLN A 436 9.79 -18.34 -7.86
N ALA A 437 9.19 -19.51 -8.08
CA ALA A 437 7.84 -19.84 -7.62
C ALA A 437 7.75 -19.87 -6.08
N ALA A 438 8.71 -20.48 -5.39
CA ALA A 438 8.75 -20.51 -3.92
C ALA A 438 8.91 -19.10 -3.30
N SER A 439 9.63 -18.21 -3.97
CA SER A 439 9.77 -16.83 -3.54
C SER A 439 8.46 -16.05 -3.75
N GLN A 440 7.78 -16.24 -4.89
CA GLN A 440 6.45 -15.67 -5.11
C GLN A 440 5.45 -16.13 -4.05
N THR A 441 5.44 -17.41 -3.66
CA THR A 441 4.51 -17.90 -2.62
C THR A 441 4.79 -17.32 -1.25
N THR A 442 6.05 -16.99 -0.92
CA THR A 442 6.40 -16.42 0.40
C THR A 442 5.95 -14.96 0.52
N ILE A 443 6.05 -14.20 -0.58
CA ILE A 443 5.67 -12.76 -0.60
C ILE A 443 4.18 -12.59 -0.96
N ALA A 444 3.50 -13.64 -1.44
CA ALA A 444 2.09 -13.59 -1.81
C ALA A 444 1.19 -13.07 -0.68
N LEU A 445 1.43 -13.49 0.57
CA LEU A 445 0.68 -12.99 1.72
C LEU A 445 0.84 -11.48 1.88
N MET A 446 2.04 -10.95 1.67
CA MET A 446 2.29 -9.50 1.73
C MET A 446 1.59 -8.74 0.60
N PHE A 447 1.57 -9.30 -0.61
CA PHE A 447 0.85 -8.71 -1.72
C PHE A 447 -0.66 -8.71 -1.50
N ASP A 448 -1.22 -9.77 -0.92
CA ASP A 448 -2.63 -9.82 -0.49
C ASP A 448 -2.96 -8.69 0.50
N ARG A 449 -2.10 -8.45 1.51
CA ARG A 449 -2.28 -7.32 2.45
C ARG A 449 -2.20 -5.96 1.76
N PHE A 450 -1.32 -5.82 0.77
CA PHE A 450 -1.22 -4.61 -0.02
C PHE A 450 -2.44 -4.39 -0.90
N LEU A 451 -2.99 -5.45 -1.50
CA LEU A 451 -4.23 -5.40 -2.28
C LEU A 451 -5.42 -4.99 -1.40
N ASP A 452 -5.56 -5.54 -0.19
CA ASP A 452 -6.57 -5.10 0.78
C ASP A 452 -6.46 -3.59 1.09
N ALA A 453 -5.24 -3.09 1.28
CA ALA A 453 -5.02 -1.66 1.49
C ALA A 453 -5.45 -0.83 0.27
N LYS A 454 -5.20 -1.31 -0.96
CA LYS A 454 -5.71 -0.66 -2.17
C LYS A 454 -7.24 -0.66 -2.25
N TYR A 455 -7.89 -1.75 -1.84
CA TYR A 455 -9.36 -1.82 -1.78
C TYR A 455 -9.92 -0.78 -0.82
N ARG A 456 -9.35 -0.67 0.39
CA ARG A 456 -9.76 0.33 1.38
C ARG A 456 -9.48 1.75 0.92
N TRP A 457 -8.35 1.97 0.26
CA TRP A 457 -8.02 3.26 -0.33
C TRP A 457 -9.01 3.66 -1.44
N ALA A 458 -9.34 2.74 -2.34
CA ALA A 458 -10.30 2.95 -3.43
C ALA A 458 -11.73 3.21 -2.90
N ASP A 459 -12.16 2.50 -1.87
CA ASP A 459 -13.45 2.75 -1.21
C ASP A 459 -13.50 4.16 -0.62
N LYS A 460 -12.44 4.59 0.06
CA LYS A 460 -12.34 5.96 0.58
C LYS A 460 -12.28 7.02 -0.51
N LEU A 461 -11.57 6.74 -1.61
CA LEU A 461 -11.54 7.61 -2.78
C LEU A 461 -12.95 7.83 -3.32
N LEU A 462 -13.75 6.76 -3.44
CA LEU A 462 -15.15 6.86 -3.86
C LEU A 462 -15.97 7.77 -2.93
N TRP A 463 -15.84 7.60 -1.61
CA TRP A 463 -16.52 8.46 -0.63
C TRP A 463 -16.07 9.92 -0.70
N LEU A 464 -14.77 10.17 -0.84
CA LEU A 464 -14.21 11.52 -0.96
C LEU A 464 -14.65 12.18 -2.25
N VAL A 465 -14.65 11.44 -3.36
CA VAL A 465 -15.12 11.93 -4.65
C VAL A 465 -16.59 12.35 -4.57
N ARG A 466 -17.42 11.55 -3.91
CA ARG A 466 -18.84 11.86 -3.67
C ARG A 466 -19.07 13.14 -2.89
N ALA A 467 -18.25 13.36 -1.86
CA ALA A 467 -18.37 14.52 -0.99
C ALA A 467 -17.75 15.79 -1.60
N THR A 468 -16.74 15.65 -2.46
CA THR A 468 -15.98 16.79 -3.01
C THR A 468 -16.52 17.25 -4.36
N PHE A 469 -16.87 16.33 -5.26
CA PHE A 469 -17.32 16.66 -6.62
C PHE A 469 -18.84 16.77 -6.68
N THR A 470 -19.41 17.82 -6.09
CA THR A 470 -20.87 18.06 -6.06
C THR A 470 -21.41 18.81 -7.27
N ASP A 471 -20.58 19.62 -7.92
CA ASP A 471 -20.97 20.44 -9.08
C ASP A 471 -20.80 19.71 -10.42
N LYS A 472 -21.27 20.32 -11.51
CA LYS A 472 -21.05 19.80 -12.88
C LYS A 472 -19.56 19.82 -13.15
N ASN A 473 -18.98 18.63 -13.27
CA ASN A 473 -17.57 18.50 -13.55
C ASN A 473 -17.36 17.87 -14.91
N VAL A 474 -16.58 18.56 -15.75
CA VAL A 474 -16.18 18.06 -17.07
C VAL A 474 -14.69 17.82 -17.02
N PHE A 475 -14.29 16.55 -17.09
CA PHE A 475 -12.89 16.17 -17.12
C PHE A 475 -12.54 15.67 -18.50
N ASN A 476 -11.40 16.12 -18.98
CA ASN A 476 -10.85 15.72 -20.26
C ASN A 476 -9.89 14.56 -20.02
N VAL A 477 -10.28 13.37 -20.46
CA VAL A 477 -9.38 12.22 -20.50
C VAL A 477 -8.70 12.26 -21.86
N THR A 478 -7.39 12.47 -21.86
CA THR A 478 -6.58 12.41 -23.08
C THR A 478 -6.28 10.95 -23.36
N ASP A 479 -6.73 10.48 -24.52
CA ASP A 479 -6.40 9.15 -25.04
C ASP A 479 -5.06 9.20 -25.80
N ASP A 480 -4.43 8.04 -26.02
CA ASP A 480 -3.14 7.91 -26.73
C ASP A 480 -3.18 8.44 -28.18
N ASP A 481 -4.37 8.53 -28.78
CA ASP A 481 -4.60 9.10 -30.11
C ASP A 481 -4.56 10.65 -30.13
N GLY A 482 -4.38 11.31 -28.98
CA GLY A 482 -4.45 12.77 -28.84
C GLY A 482 -5.88 13.34 -28.94
N VAL A 483 -6.90 12.48 -28.98
CA VAL A 483 -8.31 12.86 -28.98
C VAL A 483 -8.76 13.03 -27.53
N VAL A 484 -9.13 14.26 -27.18
CA VAL A 484 -9.67 14.59 -25.85
C VAL A 484 -11.12 14.13 -25.76
N LYS A 485 -11.41 13.22 -24.84
CA LYS A 485 -12.78 12.80 -24.53
C LYS A 485 -13.23 13.45 -23.23
N SER A 486 -14.25 14.29 -23.32
CA SER A 486 -14.85 14.92 -22.15
C SER A 486 -15.84 13.97 -21.48
N VAL A 487 -15.57 13.57 -20.25
CA VAL A 487 -16.51 12.87 -19.37
C VAL A 487 -17.18 13.94 -18.50
N SER A 488 -18.50 14.06 -18.60
CA SER A 488 -19.30 15.04 -17.86
C SER A 488 -20.04 14.34 -16.73
N LEU A 489 -19.63 14.58 -15.49
CA LEU A 489 -20.29 14.11 -14.29
C LEU A 489 -21.24 15.18 -13.74
N ASN A 490 -22.30 14.73 -13.05
CA ASN A 490 -23.33 15.60 -12.45
C ASN A 490 -23.97 16.58 -13.45
N GLU A 491 -24.26 16.14 -14.68
CA GLU A 491 -24.87 17.01 -15.66
C GLU A 491 -26.37 17.18 -15.39
N ALA A 492 -26.83 18.42 -15.16
CA ALA A 492 -28.24 18.73 -15.12
C ALA A 492 -28.85 18.62 -16.52
N VAL A 493 -29.62 17.56 -16.78
CA VAL A 493 -30.32 17.31 -18.04
C VAL A 493 -31.83 17.35 -17.78
N LYS A 494 -32.62 17.91 -18.70
CA LYS A 494 -34.07 17.79 -18.61
C LYS A 494 -34.48 16.37 -18.99
N GLY A 495 -35.08 15.65 -18.05
CA GLY A 495 -35.64 14.32 -18.29
C GLY A 495 -36.80 14.35 -19.28
N ALA A 496 -37.21 13.18 -19.78
CA ALA A 496 -38.31 13.04 -20.74
C ALA A 496 -39.64 13.66 -20.25
N ASP A 497 -39.81 13.81 -18.93
CA ASP A 497 -40.98 14.40 -18.26
C ASP A 497 -40.84 15.91 -17.98
N GLY A 498 -39.80 16.58 -18.49
CA GLY A 498 -39.56 18.02 -18.31
C GLY A 498 -39.06 18.46 -16.94
N LYS A 499 -38.76 17.51 -16.03
CA LYS A 499 -38.09 17.77 -14.73
C LYS A 499 -36.57 17.76 -14.90
N ASP A 500 -35.88 18.58 -14.12
CA ASP A 500 -34.41 18.60 -14.08
C ASP A 500 -33.90 17.33 -13.38
N VAL A 501 -33.22 16.45 -14.13
CA VAL A 501 -32.63 15.22 -13.63
C VAL A 501 -31.11 15.33 -13.77
N THR A 502 -30.39 15.15 -12.67
CA THR A 502 -28.92 15.07 -12.72
C THR A 502 -28.51 13.71 -13.30
N ARG A 503 -27.96 13.73 -14.52
CA ARG A 503 -27.36 12.59 -15.21
C ARG A 503 -25.98 12.30 -14.64
N GLN A 504 -25.69 11.02 -14.41
CA GLN A 504 -24.43 10.56 -13.78
C GLN A 504 -24.14 11.28 -12.46
N ASP A 505 -25.13 11.24 -11.56
CA ASP A 505 -25.02 11.82 -10.22
C ASP A 505 -24.14 10.94 -9.34
N VAL A 506 -22.92 11.40 -9.07
CA VAL A 506 -21.94 10.61 -8.31
C VAL A 506 -22.36 10.37 -6.86
N ARG A 507 -23.23 11.22 -6.32
CA ARG A 507 -23.68 11.21 -4.91
C ARG A 507 -24.59 10.02 -4.60
N VAL A 508 -25.13 9.37 -5.62
CA VAL A 508 -26.15 8.33 -5.49
C VAL A 508 -25.64 7.02 -6.06
N GLY A 509 -26.13 5.92 -5.50
CA GLY A 509 -25.90 4.57 -6.00
C GLY A 509 -25.05 3.75 -5.03
N THR A 510 -25.16 2.43 -5.13
CA THR A 510 -24.26 1.53 -4.40
C THR A 510 -23.28 0.95 -5.42
N TYR A 511 -22.06 1.47 -5.42
CA TYR A 511 -20.99 0.98 -6.28
C TYR A 511 -20.08 0.06 -5.48
N ASP A 512 -19.71 -1.04 -6.11
CA ASP A 512 -18.65 -1.91 -5.62
C ASP A 512 -17.31 -1.48 -6.21
N VAL A 513 -16.29 -1.58 -5.38
CA VAL A 513 -14.90 -1.49 -5.83
C VAL A 513 -14.48 -2.86 -6.32
N SER A 514 -14.08 -2.96 -7.59
CA SER A 514 -13.36 -4.11 -8.11
C SER A 514 -11.94 -3.71 -8.47
N ILE A 515 -10.97 -4.44 -7.92
CA ILE A 515 -9.57 -4.32 -8.33
C ILE A 515 -9.30 -5.51 -9.23
N GLU A 516 -8.98 -5.22 -10.48
CA GLU A 516 -8.56 -6.24 -11.44
C GLU A 516 -7.03 -6.15 -11.58
N GLU A 517 -6.37 -7.32 -11.58
CA GLU A 517 -4.94 -7.43 -11.89
C GLU A 517 -4.74 -7.27 -13.40
N THR A 518 -5.01 -6.07 -13.90
CA THR A 518 -4.65 -5.64 -15.25
C THR A 518 -3.46 -4.71 -15.15
N MET A 519 -2.65 -4.63 -16.22
CA MET A 519 -1.55 -3.66 -16.27
C MET A 519 -2.11 -2.26 -15.99
N ASP A 520 -1.34 -1.45 -15.28
CA ASP A 520 -1.69 -0.05 -15.00
C ASP A 520 -1.86 0.68 -16.33
N VAL A 521 -3.06 1.22 -16.55
CA VAL A 521 -3.41 1.91 -17.78
C VAL A 521 -3.80 3.34 -17.45
N SER A 522 -3.36 4.25 -18.32
CA SER A 522 -3.67 5.68 -18.19
C SER A 522 -5.09 6.00 -18.69
N SER A 523 -5.69 5.10 -19.47
CA SER A 523 -7.02 5.30 -20.05
C SER A 523 -7.87 4.02 -20.14
N GLN A 524 -9.19 4.18 -20.11
CA GLN A 524 -10.14 3.07 -20.29
C GLN A 524 -10.04 2.41 -21.68
N ASN A 525 -9.54 3.14 -22.69
CA ASN A 525 -9.32 2.58 -24.02
C ASN A 525 -8.09 1.68 -24.05
N GLU A 526 -7.01 2.06 -23.37
CA GLU A 526 -5.84 1.21 -23.17
C GLU A 526 -6.22 -0.08 -22.41
N GLU A 527 -7.05 0.03 -21.37
CA GLU A 527 -7.62 -1.12 -20.65
C GLU A 527 -8.34 -2.09 -21.61
N SER A 528 -9.18 -1.52 -22.48
CA SER A 528 -9.95 -2.27 -23.46
C SER A 528 -9.06 -2.98 -24.47
N ARG A 529 -7.93 -2.36 -24.88
CA ARG A 529 -6.96 -2.99 -25.79
C ARG A 529 -6.27 -4.18 -25.15
N ILE A 530 -5.86 -4.05 -23.88
CA ILE A 530 -5.22 -5.15 -23.15
C ILE A 530 -6.19 -6.33 -23.02
N LYS A 531 -7.43 -6.06 -22.58
CA LYS A 531 -8.48 -7.08 -22.49
C LYS A 531 -8.77 -7.74 -23.85
N MET A 532 -8.84 -6.97 -24.94
CA MET A 532 -9.00 -7.52 -26.29
C MET A 532 -7.78 -8.34 -26.73
N PHE A 533 -6.56 -7.93 -26.37
CA PHE A 533 -5.34 -8.67 -26.64
C PHE A 533 -5.32 -10.01 -25.88
N GLU A 534 -5.76 -10.04 -24.63
CA GLU A 534 -5.93 -11.29 -23.87
C GLU A 534 -6.90 -12.24 -24.58
N LEU A 535 -8.04 -11.75 -25.08
CA LEU A 535 -8.96 -12.56 -25.87
C LEU A 535 -8.32 -13.08 -27.17
N PHE A 536 -7.49 -12.27 -27.84
CA PHE A 536 -6.72 -12.73 -28.99
C PHE A 536 -5.75 -13.85 -28.63
N THR A 537 -5.03 -13.72 -27.51
CA THR A 537 -4.13 -14.79 -27.03
C THR A 537 -4.88 -16.05 -26.60
N ALA A 538 -6.14 -15.91 -26.16
CA ALA A 538 -7.05 -17.02 -25.88
C ALA A 538 -7.65 -17.67 -27.15
N GLY A 539 -7.26 -17.22 -28.35
CA GLY A 539 -7.64 -17.81 -29.63
C GLY A 539 -8.95 -17.28 -30.22
N ILE A 540 -9.51 -16.20 -29.67
CA ILE A 540 -10.71 -15.56 -30.18
C ILE A 540 -10.34 -14.66 -31.35
N THR A 541 -10.95 -14.88 -32.52
CA THR A 541 -10.72 -14.04 -33.70
C THR A 541 -11.55 -12.76 -33.66
N PRO A 542 -11.18 -11.67 -34.37
CA PRO A 542 -11.94 -10.42 -34.36
C PRO A 542 -13.40 -10.62 -34.81
N GLU A 543 -13.61 -11.65 -35.64
CA GLU A 543 -14.92 -12.01 -36.17
C GLU A 543 -15.84 -12.59 -35.09
N GLN A 544 -15.29 -13.20 -34.06
CA GLN A 544 -16.02 -13.81 -32.94
C GLN A 544 -16.31 -12.84 -31.80
N PHE A 545 -15.78 -11.61 -31.86
CA PHE A 545 -16.17 -10.59 -30.90
C PHE A 545 -17.65 -10.26 -31.04
N THR A 546 -18.39 -10.51 -29.96
CA THR A 546 -19.79 -10.14 -29.81
C THR A 546 -19.92 -9.21 -28.60
N PRO A 547 -20.95 -8.34 -28.55
CA PRO A 547 -21.17 -7.46 -27.41
C PRO A 547 -21.22 -8.22 -26.08
N GLY A 548 -21.87 -9.40 -26.05
CA GLY A 548 -21.93 -10.26 -24.87
C GLY A 548 -20.58 -10.87 -24.46
N LEU A 549 -19.69 -11.19 -25.41
CA LEU A 549 -18.34 -11.65 -25.09
C LEU A 549 -17.48 -10.51 -24.52
N LEU A 550 -17.66 -9.29 -25.00
CA LEU A 550 -16.99 -8.10 -24.47
C LEU A 550 -17.48 -7.74 -23.06
N ASP A 551 -18.76 -7.98 -22.76
CA ASP A 551 -19.31 -7.87 -21.40
C ASP A 551 -18.69 -8.91 -20.46
N ILE A 552 -18.55 -10.16 -20.90
CA ILE A 552 -17.88 -11.23 -20.13
C ILE A 552 -16.40 -10.89 -19.88
N ALA A 553 -15.73 -10.32 -20.88
CA ALA A 553 -14.35 -9.86 -20.78
C ALA A 553 -14.17 -8.57 -19.96
N GLY A 554 -15.26 -7.97 -19.48
CA GLY A 554 -15.23 -6.76 -18.65
C GLY A 554 -14.72 -5.52 -19.38
N VAL A 555 -14.91 -5.42 -20.70
CA VAL A 555 -14.51 -4.25 -21.50
C VAL A 555 -15.52 -3.10 -21.28
N PRO A 556 -15.11 -1.89 -20.87
CA PRO A 556 -16.02 -0.77 -20.61
C PRO A 556 -16.93 -0.40 -21.81
N LYS A 557 -18.24 -0.17 -21.58
CA LYS A 557 -19.24 0.11 -22.65
C LYS A 557 -18.97 1.42 -23.39
N ASN A 558 -18.40 2.40 -22.69
CA ASN A 558 -18.06 3.69 -23.26
C ASN A 558 -16.77 3.68 -24.11
N ALA A 559 -15.96 2.61 -24.08
CA ALA A 559 -14.68 2.54 -24.76
C ALA A 559 -14.85 2.62 -26.29
N LYS A 560 -13.96 3.37 -26.95
CA LYS A 560 -14.03 3.61 -28.41
C LYS A 560 -13.93 2.29 -29.17
N LEU A 561 -12.97 1.46 -28.80
CA LEU A 561 -12.76 0.14 -29.39
C LEU A 561 -13.98 -0.77 -29.25
N ARG A 562 -14.66 -0.74 -28.10
CA ARG A 562 -15.89 -1.51 -27.91
C ARG A 562 -16.99 -1.03 -28.84
N LYS A 563 -17.20 0.28 -28.96
CA LYS A 563 -18.20 0.86 -29.87
C LYS A 563 -17.89 0.57 -31.34
N GLU A 564 -16.62 0.59 -31.72
CA GLU A 564 -16.17 0.21 -33.07
C GLU A 564 -16.45 -1.26 -33.37
N VAL A 565 -16.17 -2.15 -32.39
CA VAL A 565 -16.50 -3.57 -32.51
C VAL A 565 -18.01 -3.79 -32.57
N GLU A 566 -18.80 -3.14 -31.70
CA GLU A 566 -20.26 -3.20 -31.72
C GLU A 566 -20.84 -2.70 -33.06
N ALA A 567 -20.32 -1.59 -33.60
CA ALA A 567 -20.71 -1.07 -34.90
C ALA A 567 -20.34 -2.04 -36.04
N SER A 568 -19.15 -2.65 -35.98
CA SER A 568 -18.72 -3.66 -36.96
C SER A 568 -19.59 -4.93 -36.92
N VAL A 569 -20.02 -5.35 -35.73
CA VAL A 569 -20.93 -6.49 -35.53
C VAL A 569 -22.32 -6.14 -36.06
N GLN A 570 -22.83 -4.95 -35.76
CA GLN A 570 -24.11 -4.48 -36.30
C GLN A 570 -24.10 -4.38 -37.83
N GLN A 571 -23.01 -3.89 -38.42
CA GLN A 571 -22.85 -3.82 -39.87
C GLN A 571 -22.80 -5.23 -40.51
N ARG A 572 -22.13 -6.19 -39.88
CA ARG A 572 -22.13 -7.60 -40.33
C ARG A 572 -23.52 -8.23 -40.25
N LEU A 573 -24.23 -8.04 -39.15
CA LEU A 573 -25.61 -8.52 -38.99
C LEU A 573 -26.57 -7.87 -40.00
N ALA A 574 -26.40 -6.58 -40.28
CA ALA A 574 -27.17 -5.87 -41.30
C ALA A 574 -26.89 -6.38 -42.72
N ASN A 575 -25.62 -6.64 -43.04
CA ASN A 575 -25.21 -7.21 -44.33
C ASN A 575 -25.73 -8.66 -44.50
N GLU A 576 -25.70 -9.47 -43.44
CA GLU A 576 -26.29 -10.82 -43.45
C GLU A 576 -27.81 -10.79 -43.60
N ALA A 577 -28.49 -9.85 -42.94
CA ALA A 577 -29.93 -9.66 -43.10
C ALA A 577 -30.30 -9.23 -44.53
N GLN A 578 -29.53 -8.32 -45.13
CA GLN A 578 -29.69 -7.93 -46.54
C GLN A 578 -29.41 -9.07 -47.51
N MET A 579 -28.39 -9.90 -47.24
CA MET A 579 -28.11 -11.11 -48.03
C MET A 579 -29.22 -12.15 -47.89
N ARG A 580 -29.80 -12.32 -46.71
CA ARG A 580 -30.97 -13.18 -46.49
C ARG A 580 -32.22 -12.66 -47.21
N GLU A 581 -32.46 -11.36 -47.20
CA GLU A 581 -33.55 -10.75 -47.99
C GLU A 581 -33.33 -10.88 -49.50
N GLN A 582 -32.09 -10.73 -49.99
CA GLN A 582 -31.77 -10.96 -51.41
C GLN A 582 -31.93 -12.44 -51.80
N MET A 583 -31.50 -13.37 -50.95
CA MET A 583 -31.71 -14.82 -51.16
C MET A 583 -33.19 -15.20 -51.14
N GLN A 584 -34.01 -14.57 -50.30
CA GLN A 584 -35.47 -14.76 -50.33
C GLN A 584 -36.12 -14.17 -51.59
N LYS A 585 -35.58 -13.07 -52.15
CA LYS A 585 -36.07 -12.47 -53.41
C LYS A 585 -35.65 -13.24 -54.66
N LEU A 586 -34.54 -13.98 -54.62
CA LEU A 586 -34.03 -14.82 -55.72
C LEU A 586 -34.61 -16.24 -55.73
N GLY A 587 -35.30 -16.67 -54.66
CA GLY A 587 -35.86 -18.01 -54.49
C GLY A 587 -37.33 -18.18 -54.90
N GLY A 588 -37.80 -17.51 -55.96
CA GLY A 588 -39.20 -17.58 -56.41
C GLY A 588 -39.38 -18.09 -57.84
N GLY A 589 -39.69 -19.38 -58.02
CA GLY A 589 -40.14 -19.93 -59.31
C GLY A 589 -40.17 -21.48 -59.39
N PRO A 590 -41.31 -22.15 -59.68
CA PRO A 590 -41.55 -23.55 -59.32
C PRO A 590 -41.52 -24.57 -60.48
N GLN A 591 -41.19 -25.83 -60.18
CA GLN A 591 -41.51 -27.11 -60.87
C GLN A 591 -40.79 -28.23 -60.08
N GLY A 592 -41.28 -29.42 -59.73
CA GLY A 592 -42.52 -30.17 -59.93
C GLY A 592 -42.22 -31.66 -59.64
N ILE A 593 -42.82 -32.21 -58.57
CA ILE A 593 -43.24 -33.62 -58.33
C ILE A 593 -42.25 -34.78 -58.63
N THR A 594 -41.84 -35.58 -57.64
CA THR A 594 -42.31 -36.98 -57.37
C THR A 594 -41.69 -37.59 -56.09
N GLN A 595 -42.32 -38.67 -55.62
CA GLN A 595 -42.50 -39.15 -54.23
C GLN A 595 -41.39 -40.06 -53.64
N GLY A 596 -41.08 -39.85 -52.34
CA GLY A 596 -40.73 -40.73 -51.18
C GLY A 596 -39.93 -42.07 -51.28
N PRO A 597 -39.70 -42.79 -50.14
CA PRO A 597 -39.72 -42.36 -48.72
C PRO A 597 -38.63 -43.01 -47.79
N ALA A 598 -38.65 -42.57 -46.51
CA ALA A 598 -38.46 -43.33 -45.25
C ALA A 598 -37.07 -43.65 -44.63
N GLY A 599 -36.97 -43.27 -43.32
CA GLY A 599 -36.22 -43.95 -42.24
C GLY A 599 -34.78 -43.46 -42.01
N ALA A 600 -34.23 -43.29 -40.80
CA ALA A 600 -34.68 -43.40 -39.41
C ALA A 600 -33.57 -42.75 -38.54
N GLN A 601 -33.90 -42.30 -37.32
CA GLN A 601 -32.98 -41.78 -36.31
C GLN A 601 -31.90 -42.80 -35.90
N PRO A 602 -30.81 -42.35 -35.23
CA PRO A 602 -30.22 -43.17 -34.18
C PRO A 602 -30.17 -42.44 -32.83
N ALA A 603 -30.62 -43.19 -31.80
CA ALA A 603 -30.37 -42.91 -30.39
C ALA A 603 -29.18 -43.75 -29.89
N ALA A 604 -28.63 -43.27 -28.77
CA ALA A 604 -27.51 -43.75 -27.97
C ALA A 604 -27.30 -45.27 -27.82
N ILE A 605 -26.03 -45.70 -27.69
CA ILE A 605 -25.63 -46.88 -26.92
C ILE A 605 -24.33 -46.59 -26.14
N THR A 606 -24.40 -46.92 -24.86
CA THR A 606 -23.35 -46.94 -23.83
C THR A 606 -22.78 -48.35 -23.68
N ASN A 607 -21.51 -48.44 -23.21
CA ASN A 607 -20.85 -49.59 -22.53
C ASN A 607 -20.43 -50.82 -23.38
N VAL A 608 -19.37 -51.60 -23.10
CA VAL A 608 -18.23 -51.66 -22.16
C VAL A 608 -17.39 -52.91 -22.55
N MET A 609 -16.08 -52.92 -22.27
CA MET A 609 -15.12 -54.07 -22.23
C MET A 609 -14.85 -54.83 -23.55
N GLY A 610 -13.64 -55.27 -23.90
CA GLY A 610 -12.34 -55.37 -23.23
C GLY A 610 -11.46 -56.39 -23.99
N ARG A 611 -10.15 -56.35 -23.72
CA ARG A 611 -9.05 -57.26 -24.14
C ARG A 611 -8.50 -57.10 -25.57
N ALA A 612 -7.28 -56.59 -25.67
CA ALA A 612 -6.04 -57.38 -25.69
C ALA A 612 -4.86 -56.50 -25.27
#